data_AF-A0A937ACE3-F1
#
_entry.id   AF-A0A937ACE3-F1
#
_cell.length_a   1.000
_cell.length_b   1.000
_cell.length_c   1.000
_cell.angle_alpha   90.00
_cell.angle_beta   90.00
_cell.angle_gamma   90.00
#
_symmetry.space_group_name_H-M   'P 1'
#
loop_
_entity.id
_entity.type
_entity.pdbx_description
1 polymer ?
#
loop_
_entity_poly.entity_id
_entity_poly.type
_entity_poly.pdbx_seq_one_letter_code
_entity_poly.pdbx_strand_id
1 'polypeptide(L)'
;MSWILRSHVVLDPLPADWRDQLARRLGTRPRRIGTWAELALHGARLCLDASQEEALPPGALLRVVGVHGPMGATRVVAEQARQGLPLPFTFMQSQPSQTLAALGQHLGWQGDARYVLSRNTPATLQLAQLECGPAGLLVGTVEEDRRTEWWRYTHR
;
A
#
# COMPACT_ATOMS: atom_id res chain seq x y z
N MET A 1 23.44 -11.49 -3.22
CA MET A 1 22.84 -10.48 -4.12
C MET A 1 22.90 -9.13 -3.41
N SER A 2 23.38 -8.08 -4.05
CA SER A 2 23.47 -6.73 -3.45
C SER A 2 22.28 -5.88 -3.91
N TRP A 3 21.51 -5.37 -2.96
CA TRP A 3 20.34 -4.52 -3.20
C TRP A 3 20.72 -3.05 -3.12
N ILE A 4 20.16 -2.23 -4.02
CA ILE A 4 20.24 -0.77 -3.96
C ILE A 4 18.89 -0.24 -3.48
N LEU A 5 18.92 0.54 -2.40
CA LEU A 5 17.77 1.37 -2.03
C LEU A 5 17.70 2.58 -2.97
N ARG A 6 16.63 2.69 -3.74
CA ARG A 6 16.38 3.81 -4.67
C ARG A 6 15.67 4.96 -4.00
N SER A 7 14.68 4.65 -3.17
CA SER A 7 13.95 5.64 -2.40
C SER A 7 13.39 5.03 -1.13
N HIS A 8 13.25 5.87 -0.12
CA HIS A 8 12.59 5.56 1.15
C HIS A 8 11.76 6.79 1.53
N VAL A 9 10.47 6.58 1.76
CA VAL A 9 9.51 7.63 2.13
C VAL A 9 8.87 7.25 3.45
N VAL A 10 8.77 8.21 4.36
CA VAL A 10 8.08 8.09 5.65
C VAL A 10 7.13 9.26 5.79
N LEU A 11 5.86 8.96 6.07
CA LEU A 11 4.86 9.94 6.52
C LEU A 11 4.38 9.53 7.91
N ASP A 12 4.93 10.18 8.94
CA ASP A 12 4.58 10.01 10.36
C ASP A 12 4.94 11.32 11.10
N PRO A 13 3.98 12.19 11.45
CA PRO A 13 2.53 12.04 11.23
C PRO A 13 2.11 12.25 9.77
N LEU A 14 0.86 11.87 9.45
CA LEU A 14 0.29 12.17 8.14
C LEU A 14 -0.01 13.68 7.98
N PRO A 15 0.37 14.30 6.85
CA PRO A 15 -0.07 15.66 6.53
C PRO A 15 -1.59 15.76 6.47
N ALA A 16 -2.18 16.84 6.98
CA ALA A 16 -3.64 16.99 7.01
C ALA A 16 -4.31 16.92 5.62
N ASP A 17 -3.60 17.36 4.57
CA ASP A 17 -4.07 17.41 3.18
C ASP A 17 -3.61 16.20 2.34
N TRP A 18 -3.15 15.10 2.97
CA TRP A 18 -2.56 13.96 2.23
C TRP A 18 -3.50 13.38 1.16
N ARG A 19 -4.82 13.40 1.38
CA ARG A 19 -5.81 12.95 0.38
C ARG A 19 -5.90 13.89 -0.82
N ASP A 20 -5.76 15.19 -0.61
CA ASP A 20 -5.74 16.17 -1.71
C ASP A 20 -4.42 16.08 -2.47
N GLN A 21 -3.31 15.86 -1.75
CA GLN A 21 -2.03 15.54 -2.35
C GLN A 21 -2.06 14.27 -3.21
N LEU A 22 -2.78 13.23 -2.76
CA LEU A 22 -3.00 12.01 -3.53
C LEU A 22 -3.82 12.30 -4.79
N ALA A 23 -4.96 12.99 -4.66
CA ALA A 23 -5.82 13.31 -5.79
C ALA A 23 -5.09 14.13 -6.86
N ARG A 24 -4.26 15.10 -6.46
CA ARG A 24 -3.41 15.88 -7.39
C ARG A 24 -2.44 14.98 -8.16
N ARG A 25 -1.77 14.03 -7.48
CA ARG A 25 -0.81 13.11 -8.11
C ARG A 25 -1.47 12.12 -9.07
N LEU A 26 -2.67 11.67 -8.75
CA LEU A 26 -3.41 10.73 -9.60
C LEU A 26 -4.23 11.42 -10.69
N GLY A 27 -4.28 12.76 -10.70
CA GLY A 27 -5.18 13.57 -11.53
C GLY A 27 -6.67 13.42 -11.20
N THR A 28 -7.04 12.48 -10.35
CA THR A 28 -8.42 12.18 -9.94
C THR A 28 -8.45 11.65 -8.51
N ARG A 29 -9.59 11.79 -7.83
CA ARG A 29 -9.80 11.18 -6.53
C ARG A 29 -10.14 9.69 -6.69
N PRO A 30 -9.36 8.76 -6.09
CA PRO A 30 -9.73 7.35 -6.07
C PRO A 30 -11.12 7.17 -5.47
N ARG A 31 -11.92 6.27 -6.04
CA ARG A 31 -13.28 6.03 -5.58
C ARG A 31 -13.42 4.62 -5.05
N ARG A 32 -14.13 4.47 -3.93
CA ARG A 32 -14.58 3.19 -3.37
C ARG A 32 -13.47 2.24 -2.89
N ILE A 33 -12.22 2.68 -2.75
CA ILE A 33 -11.10 1.83 -2.29
C ILE A 33 -10.88 1.85 -0.76
N GLY A 34 -11.42 2.84 -0.04
CA GLY A 34 -11.30 2.96 1.42
C GLY A 34 -10.01 3.66 1.87
N THR A 35 -10.01 4.20 3.10
CA THR A 35 -8.91 5.02 3.64
C THR A 35 -7.58 4.29 3.66
N TRP A 36 -7.54 3.05 4.15
CA TRP A 36 -6.30 2.28 4.19
C TRP A 36 -5.67 2.08 2.81
N ALA A 37 -6.47 1.82 1.77
CA ALA A 37 -5.99 1.68 0.39
C ALA A 37 -5.53 3.02 -0.20
N GLU A 38 -6.28 4.11 0.04
CA GLU A 38 -5.85 5.47 -0.33
C GLU A 38 -4.49 5.80 0.29
N LEU A 39 -4.30 5.48 1.57
CA LEU A 39 -3.07 5.75 2.29
C LEU A 39 -1.89 4.93 1.74
N ALA A 40 -2.11 3.64 1.48
CA ALA A 40 -1.13 2.79 0.84
C ALA A 40 -0.71 3.36 -0.53
N LEU A 41 -1.70 3.73 -1.35
CA LEU A 41 -1.45 4.31 -2.67
C LEU A 41 -0.69 5.64 -2.58
N HIS A 42 -0.99 6.47 -1.60
CA HIS A 42 -0.27 7.72 -1.37
C HIS A 42 1.20 7.50 -1.07
N GLY A 43 1.52 6.65 -0.10
CA GLY A 43 2.91 6.35 0.24
C GLY A 43 3.67 5.65 -0.90
N ALA A 44 3.03 4.71 -1.58
CA ALA A 44 3.62 4.01 -2.73
C ALA A 44 3.95 4.98 -3.88
N ARG A 45 3.00 5.85 -4.24
CA ARG A 45 3.17 6.86 -5.29
C ARG A 45 4.30 7.84 -4.94
N LEU A 46 4.36 8.33 -3.70
CA LEU A 46 5.46 9.16 -3.23
C LEU A 46 6.82 8.46 -3.33
N CYS A 47 6.87 7.16 -2.99
CA CYS A 47 8.09 6.38 -3.07
C CYS A 47 8.59 6.26 -4.51
N LEU A 48 7.67 6.03 -5.46
CA LEU A 48 7.99 6.00 -6.90
C LEU A 48 8.36 7.39 -7.45
N ASP A 49 7.69 8.46 -7.00
CA ASP A 49 8.06 9.83 -7.35
C ASP A 49 9.51 10.13 -6.91
N ALA A 50 9.88 9.70 -5.69
CA ALA A 50 11.22 9.89 -5.14
C ALA A 50 12.28 9.04 -5.85
N SER A 51 11.91 7.92 -6.49
CA SER A 51 12.81 7.15 -7.37
C SER A 51 12.72 7.54 -8.84
N GLN A 52 11.96 8.60 -9.17
CA GLN A 52 11.73 9.08 -10.54
C GLN A 52 11.10 8.01 -11.46
N GLU A 53 10.32 7.08 -10.90
CA GLU A 53 9.62 6.03 -11.62
C GLU A 53 8.15 6.43 -11.82
N GLU A 54 7.68 6.60 -13.05
CA GLU A 54 6.26 6.90 -13.32
C GLU A 54 5.33 5.72 -12.98
N ALA A 55 5.83 4.49 -13.12
CA ALA A 55 5.12 3.26 -12.81
C ALA A 55 6.08 2.24 -12.21
N LEU A 56 5.56 1.30 -11.43
CA LEU A 56 6.37 0.19 -10.90
C LEU A 56 6.65 -0.81 -12.04
N PRO A 57 7.91 -1.19 -12.32
CA PRO A 57 8.24 -2.07 -13.42
C PRO A 57 7.49 -3.40 -13.38
N PRO A 58 7.09 -3.97 -14.53
CA PRO A 58 6.49 -5.29 -14.58
C PRO A 58 7.36 -6.34 -13.89
N GLY A 59 6.74 -7.22 -13.12
CA GLY A 59 7.42 -8.28 -12.38
C GLY A 59 8.16 -7.82 -11.13
N ALA A 60 8.22 -6.51 -10.82
CA ALA A 60 8.68 -6.07 -9.51
C ALA A 60 7.71 -6.58 -8.43
N LEU A 61 8.24 -7.05 -7.31
CA LEU A 61 7.39 -7.52 -6.22
C LEU A 61 6.75 -6.33 -5.51
N LEU A 62 5.49 -6.49 -5.12
CA LEU A 62 4.77 -5.54 -4.27
C LEU A 62 4.44 -6.20 -2.93
N ARG A 63 4.82 -5.59 -1.82
CA ARG A 63 4.47 -6.07 -0.48
C ARG A 63 3.86 -4.94 0.34
N VAL A 64 2.66 -5.17 0.84
CA VAL A 64 2.01 -4.25 1.78
C VAL A 64 1.95 -4.93 3.13
N VAL A 65 2.47 -4.27 4.15
CA VAL A 65 2.55 -4.77 5.51
C VAL A 65 1.72 -3.87 6.41
N GLY A 66 1.04 -4.46 7.39
CA GLY A 66 0.38 -3.71 8.44
C GLY A 66 0.17 -4.57 9.67
N VAL A 67 -0.12 -3.94 10.79
CA VAL A 67 -0.48 -4.61 12.04
C VAL A 67 -2.00 -4.82 12.10
N HIS A 68 -2.78 -3.86 11.60
CA HIS A 68 -4.24 -3.86 11.76
C HIS A 68 -5.03 -3.94 10.45
N GLY A 69 -4.39 -3.64 9.31
CA GLY A 69 -5.10 -3.57 8.02
C GLY A 69 -6.16 -2.45 8.00
N PRO A 70 -7.24 -2.60 7.20
CA PRO A 70 -8.31 -1.61 7.06
C PRO A 70 -9.28 -1.62 8.26
N MET A 71 -8.75 -1.38 9.46
CA MET A 71 -9.46 -1.53 10.73
C MET A 71 -10.71 -0.65 10.83
N GLY A 72 -10.70 0.55 10.25
CA GLY A 72 -11.85 1.44 10.18
C GLY A 72 -13.03 0.79 9.44
N ALA A 73 -12.78 0.28 8.23
CA ALA A 73 -13.81 -0.44 7.46
C ALA A 73 -14.25 -1.72 8.16
N THR A 74 -13.32 -2.50 8.73
CA THR A 74 -13.62 -3.71 9.51
C THR A 74 -14.57 -3.44 10.67
N ARG A 75 -14.38 -2.34 11.42
CA ARG A 75 -15.28 -1.95 12.51
C ARG A 75 -16.67 -1.60 12.02
N VAL A 76 -16.78 -0.85 10.93
CA VAL A 76 -18.09 -0.49 10.34
C VAL A 76 -18.83 -1.73 9.85
N VAL A 77 -18.14 -2.66 9.17
CA VAL A 77 -18.72 -3.94 8.73
C VAL A 77 -19.21 -4.77 9.91
N ALA A 78 -18.42 -4.86 10.99
CA ALA A 78 -18.82 -5.60 12.18
C ALA A 78 -20.07 -5.01 12.84
N GLU A 79 -20.21 -3.69 12.86
CA GLU A 79 -21.41 -3.04 13.39
C GLU A 79 -22.64 -3.26 12.49
N GLN A 80 -22.48 -3.12 11.16
CA GLN A 80 -23.56 -3.42 10.22
C GLN A 80 -24.02 -4.88 10.33
N ALA A 81 -23.08 -5.82 10.51
CA ALA A 81 -23.37 -7.24 10.66
C ALA A 81 -24.23 -7.56 11.91
N ARG A 82 -24.17 -6.72 12.95
CA ARG A 82 -25.05 -6.85 14.13
C ARG A 82 -26.48 -6.40 13.85
N GLN A 83 -26.65 -5.52 12.86
CA GLN A 83 -27.93 -4.90 12.52
C GLN A 83 -28.55 -5.50 11.24
N GLY A 84 -27.84 -6.42 10.55
CA GLY A 84 -28.27 -7.02 9.30
C GLY A 84 -27.09 -7.43 8.42
N LEU A 85 -27.27 -7.38 7.10
CA LEU A 85 -26.18 -7.64 6.16
C LEU A 85 -25.34 -6.37 5.94
N PRO A 86 -23.99 -6.48 5.92
CA PRO A 86 -23.14 -5.33 5.61
C PRO A 86 -23.34 -4.87 4.16
N LEU A 87 -23.16 -3.56 3.94
CA LEU A 87 -23.24 -3.00 2.60
C LEU A 87 -22.07 -3.52 1.74
N PRO A 88 -22.29 -3.89 0.46
CA PRO A 88 -21.26 -4.52 -0.36
C PRO A 88 -19.95 -3.73 -0.45
N PHE A 89 -20.02 -2.40 -0.63
CA PHE A 89 -18.81 -1.57 -0.74
C PHE A 89 -18.05 -1.47 0.59
N THR A 90 -18.74 -1.40 1.72
CA THR A 90 -18.11 -1.39 3.04
C THR A 90 -17.41 -2.72 3.30
N PHE A 91 -18.08 -3.83 2.96
CA PHE A 91 -17.49 -5.17 3.05
C PHE A 91 -16.24 -5.33 2.17
N MET A 92 -16.27 -4.81 0.95
CA MET A 92 -15.11 -4.85 0.06
C MET A 92 -13.95 -4.04 0.65
N GLN A 93 -14.21 -2.84 1.19
CA GLN A 93 -13.19 -1.99 1.80
C GLN A 93 -12.53 -2.58 3.05
N SER A 94 -13.20 -3.53 3.72
CA SER A 94 -12.58 -4.25 4.85
C SER A 94 -11.62 -5.36 4.41
N GLN A 95 -11.53 -5.68 3.12
CA GLN A 95 -10.63 -6.72 2.62
C GLN A 95 -9.26 -6.12 2.27
N PRO A 96 -8.16 -6.50 2.94
CA PRO A 96 -6.84 -5.97 2.64
C PRO A 96 -6.37 -6.21 1.20
N SER A 97 -6.86 -7.28 0.56
CA SER A 97 -6.55 -7.61 -0.83
C SER A 97 -7.04 -6.55 -1.82
N GLN A 98 -8.07 -5.75 -1.49
CA GLN A 98 -8.54 -4.66 -2.35
C GLN A 98 -7.49 -3.56 -2.52
N THR A 99 -6.64 -3.36 -1.52
CA THR A 99 -5.52 -2.41 -1.63
C THR A 99 -4.53 -2.83 -2.71
N LEU A 100 -4.29 -4.13 -2.88
CA LEU A 100 -3.38 -4.63 -3.92
C LEU A 100 -3.95 -4.37 -5.32
N ALA A 101 -5.27 -4.54 -5.48
CA ALA A 101 -5.95 -4.20 -6.73
C ALA A 101 -5.88 -2.70 -7.04
N ALA A 102 -6.12 -1.84 -6.03
CA ALA A 102 -6.01 -0.40 -6.17
C ALA A 102 -4.58 0.05 -6.53
N LEU A 103 -3.56 -0.52 -5.87
CA LEU A 103 -2.16 -0.26 -6.18
C LEU A 103 -1.81 -0.73 -7.60
N GLY A 104 -2.22 -1.93 -8.00
CA GLY A 104 -1.98 -2.42 -9.36
C GLY A 104 -2.58 -1.51 -10.43
N GLN A 105 -3.83 -1.11 -10.25
CA GLN A 105 -4.52 -0.20 -11.17
C GLN A 105 -3.83 1.18 -11.24
N HIS A 106 -3.58 1.82 -10.10
CA HIS A 106 -3.12 3.20 -10.07
C HIS A 106 -1.60 3.36 -10.24
N LEU A 107 -0.82 2.30 -10.06
CA LEU A 107 0.63 2.30 -10.31
C LEU A 107 1.00 1.67 -11.67
N GLY A 108 0.00 1.27 -12.46
CA GLY A 108 0.22 0.62 -13.77
C GLY A 108 0.97 -0.71 -13.66
N TRP A 109 0.84 -1.40 -12.54
CA TRP A 109 1.70 -2.52 -12.15
C TRP A 109 1.06 -3.88 -12.43
N GLN A 110 1.90 -4.84 -12.84
CA GLN A 110 1.56 -6.24 -13.06
C GLN A 110 2.66 -7.15 -12.46
N GLY A 111 2.29 -8.06 -11.57
CA GLY A 111 3.24 -8.99 -10.94
C GLY A 111 2.69 -9.68 -9.69
N ASP A 112 3.60 -10.16 -8.83
CA ASP A 112 3.25 -10.77 -7.53
C ASP A 112 3.14 -9.70 -6.43
N ALA A 113 1.93 -9.57 -5.88
CA ALA A 113 1.60 -8.70 -4.76
C ALA A 113 1.12 -9.52 -3.58
N ARG A 114 1.58 -9.17 -2.38
CA ARG A 114 1.08 -9.76 -1.15
C ARG A 114 0.82 -8.71 -0.09
N TYR A 115 -0.22 -8.99 0.68
CA TYR A 115 -0.48 -8.32 1.94
C TYR A 115 -0.04 -9.22 3.09
N VAL A 116 0.62 -8.65 4.09
CA VAL A 116 1.10 -9.37 5.27
C VAL A 116 0.67 -8.63 6.54
N LEU A 117 -0.02 -9.36 7.42
CA LEU A 117 -0.23 -8.93 8.79
C LEU A 117 1.00 -9.30 9.62
N SER A 118 1.75 -8.30 10.09
CA SER A 118 2.97 -8.53 10.86
C SER A 118 3.29 -7.36 11.78
N ARG A 119 3.80 -7.68 12.98
CA ARG A 119 4.42 -6.71 13.90
C ARG A 119 5.93 -6.60 13.71
N ASN A 120 6.51 -7.49 12.90
CA ASN A 120 7.94 -7.53 12.61
C ASN A 120 8.20 -7.10 11.16
N THR A 121 8.17 -5.78 10.95
CA THR A 121 8.48 -5.18 9.65
C THR A 121 9.86 -5.58 9.13
N PRO A 122 10.95 -5.57 9.94
CA PRO A 122 12.26 -5.99 9.46
C PRO A 122 12.29 -7.41 8.89
N ALA A 123 11.67 -8.38 9.55
CA ALA A 123 11.61 -9.75 9.05
C ALA A 123 10.81 -9.87 7.74
N THR A 124 9.75 -9.08 7.61
CA THR A 124 8.92 -9.06 6.40
C THR A 124 9.66 -8.46 5.21
N LEU A 125 10.42 -7.39 5.45
CA LEU A 125 11.31 -6.78 4.45
C LEU A 125 12.41 -7.76 4.02
N GLN A 126 13.04 -8.43 4.99
CA GLN A 126 14.08 -9.42 4.71
C GLN A 126 13.54 -10.58 3.85
N LEU A 127 12.36 -11.11 4.17
CA LEU A 127 11.72 -12.15 3.36
C LEU A 127 11.44 -11.64 1.93
N ALA A 128 10.88 -10.44 1.79
CA ALA A 128 10.60 -9.86 0.49
C ALA A 128 11.86 -9.66 -0.37
N GLN A 129 12.99 -9.28 0.26
CA GLN A 129 14.28 -9.16 -0.42
C GLN A 129 14.87 -10.51 -0.85
N LEU A 130 14.52 -11.62 -0.18
CA LEU A 130 14.95 -12.97 -0.59
C LEU A 130 14.10 -13.51 -1.75
N GLU A 131 12.82 -13.14 -1.83
CA GLU A 131 11.91 -13.54 -2.92
C GLU A 131 12.10 -12.70 -4.20
N CYS A 132 12.65 -11.50 -4.06
CA CYS A 132 12.70 -10.50 -5.12
C CYS A 132 13.62 -10.90 -6.27
N GLY A 133 13.10 -10.79 -7.50
CA GLY A 133 13.84 -10.97 -8.74
C GLY A 133 14.43 -9.66 -9.31
N PRO A 134 14.95 -9.68 -10.55
CA PRO A 134 15.68 -8.57 -11.17
C PRO A 134 14.90 -7.25 -11.25
N ALA A 135 13.57 -7.30 -11.35
CA ALA A 135 12.71 -6.11 -11.43
C ALA A 135 12.63 -5.31 -10.10
N GLY A 136 13.12 -5.88 -9.01
CA GLY A 136 13.18 -5.22 -7.71
C GLY A 136 11.88 -5.33 -6.91
N LEU A 137 11.84 -4.57 -5.81
CA LEU A 137 10.82 -4.66 -4.78
C LEU A 137 10.30 -3.26 -4.44
N LEU A 138 8.99 -3.12 -4.34
CA LEU A 138 8.31 -2.04 -3.65
C LEU A 138 7.62 -2.63 -2.41
N VAL A 139 7.99 -2.15 -1.24
CA VAL A 139 7.46 -2.65 0.04
C VAL A 139 7.05 -1.48 0.91
N GLY A 140 5.89 -1.58 1.53
CA GLY A 140 5.34 -0.53 2.38
C GLY A 140 4.74 -1.05 3.66
N THR A 141 4.82 -0.26 4.72
CA THR A 141 4.00 -0.40 5.92
C THR A 141 2.89 0.64 5.92
N VAL A 142 1.69 0.24 6.33
CA VAL A 142 0.51 1.11 6.32
C VAL A 142 -0.32 0.89 7.58
N GLU A 143 -0.37 1.92 8.42
CA GLU A 143 -1.27 1.99 9.58
C GLU A 143 -2.28 3.12 9.35
N GLU A 144 -3.55 2.73 9.26
CA GLU A 144 -4.66 3.64 8.99
C GLU A 144 -4.67 4.84 9.97
N ASP A 145 -4.88 6.04 9.42
CA ASP A 145 -4.92 7.32 10.14
C ASP A 145 -3.68 7.65 10.99
N ARG A 146 -2.55 6.95 10.78
CA ARG A 146 -1.34 7.15 11.57
C ARG A 146 -0.11 7.38 10.70
N ARG A 147 0.26 6.41 9.86
CA ARG A 147 1.52 6.43 9.13
C ARG A 147 1.51 5.59 7.87
N THR A 148 2.35 5.98 6.93
CA THR A 148 2.76 5.11 5.83
C THR A 148 4.24 5.27 5.54
N GLU A 149 4.93 4.16 5.31
CA GLU A 149 6.37 4.15 5.05
C GLU A 149 6.69 3.13 3.98
N TRP A 150 7.49 3.51 2.99
CA TRP A 150 7.71 2.75 1.76
C TRP A 150 9.17 2.75 1.34
N TRP A 151 9.64 1.61 0.85
CA TRP A 151 10.97 1.43 0.29
C TRP A 151 10.89 0.87 -1.13
N ARG A 152 11.71 1.43 -2.01
CA ARG A 152 11.96 0.91 -3.35
C ARG A 152 13.38 0.36 -3.44
N TYR A 153 13.50 -0.93 -3.72
CA TYR A 153 14.78 -1.61 -3.92
C TYR A 153 14.92 -2.12 -5.35
N THR A 154 16.12 -2.01 -5.92
CA THR A 154 16.48 -2.67 -7.20
C THR A 154 17.73 -3.52 -7.03
N HIS A 155 17.98 -4.41 -8.00
CA HIS A 155 19.30 -5.01 -8.13
C HIS A 155 20.35 -3.99 -8.57
N ARG A 156 21.62 -4.31 -8.28
CA ARG A 156 22.78 -3.71 -8.92
C ARG A 156 22.85 -4.06 -10.39
#